data_AF-A0A3G8YFK5-F1
#
_entry.id   AF-A0A3G8YFK5-F1
#
_cell.length_a   1.000
_cell.length_b   1.000
_cell.length_c   1.000
_cell.angle_alpha   90.00
_cell.angle_beta   90.00
_cell.angle_gamma   90.00
#
_symmetry.space_group_name_H-M   'P 1'
#
loop_
_entity.id
_entity.type
_entity.pdbx_description
1 polymer ?
#
loop_
_entity_poly.entity_id
_entity_poly.type
_entity_poly.pdbx_seq_one_letter_code
_entity_poly.pdbx_strand_id
1 'polypeptide(L)'
;MNAYGTPYSQLSPAKKKILKEKLNNKTLTKEEWQHLEWDRRFSNRRKRGVDRFWASERIALRKGAPSRNWTEEQKSDILSGKTPKHEGKPIEGHHRYNAIDHPHIADVSENIHPATWDEHFNKWHGGNFQNDTFGQPNNPAYPDDF
;
A
#
# COMPACT_ATOMS: atom_id res chain seq x y z
N MET A 1 -13.48 12.86 1.81
CA MET A 1 -12.96 14.08 2.48
C MET A 1 -11.77 13.63 3.31
N ASN A 2 -10.59 14.23 3.14
CA ASN A 2 -9.39 13.93 3.93
C ASN A 2 -9.71 14.09 5.43
N ALA A 3 -9.92 12.98 6.14
CA ALA A 3 -10.21 13.00 7.58
C ALA A 3 -9.05 13.60 8.39
N TYR A 4 -7.83 13.48 7.86
CA TYR A 4 -6.61 14.09 8.37
C TYR A 4 -5.95 14.87 7.23
N GLY A 5 -6.05 16.20 7.27
CA GLY A 5 -5.59 17.07 6.17
C GLY A 5 -4.11 16.90 5.84
N THR A 6 -3.79 16.60 4.58
CA THR A 6 -2.42 16.66 4.05
C THR A 6 -2.19 18.01 3.35
N PRO A 7 -0.98 18.59 3.43
CA PRO A 7 -0.67 19.86 2.77
C PRO A 7 -0.65 19.75 1.23
N TYR A 8 -0.49 18.53 0.70
CA TYR A 8 -0.43 18.24 -0.72
C TYR A 8 -1.14 16.92 -1.05
N SER A 9 -1.44 16.69 -2.33
CA SER A 9 -1.86 15.41 -2.89
C SER A 9 -0.68 14.66 -3.52
N GLN A 10 -0.82 13.36 -3.77
CA GLN A 10 0.23 12.60 -4.47
C GLN A 10 0.48 13.12 -5.88
N LEU A 11 1.74 13.12 -6.30
CA LEU A 11 2.12 13.53 -7.65
C LEU A 11 1.87 12.40 -8.64
N SER A 12 1.28 12.74 -9.80
CA SER A 12 1.25 11.83 -10.93
C SER A 12 2.69 11.58 -11.46
N PRO A 13 2.95 10.44 -12.13
CA PRO A 13 4.27 10.17 -12.71
C PRO A 13 4.76 11.28 -13.65
N ALA A 14 3.86 11.83 -14.47
CA ALA A 14 4.17 12.93 -15.37
C ALA A 14 4.58 14.20 -14.62
N LYS A 15 3.81 14.62 -13.60
CA LYS A 15 4.14 15.81 -12.81
C LYS A 15 5.45 15.61 -12.04
N LYS A 16 5.66 14.41 -11.47
CA LYS A 16 6.90 14.06 -10.77
C LYS A 16 8.13 14.15 -11.69
N LYS A 17 8.01 13.72 -12.96
CA LYS A 17 9.07 13.87 -13.97
C LYS A 17 9.39 15.34 -14.21
N ILE A 18 8.38 16.16 -14.45
CA ILE A 18 8.55 17.62 -14.69
C ILE A 18 9.26 18.29 -13.50
N LEU A 19 8.84 18.00 -12.26
CA LEU A 19 9.46 18.60 -11.08
C LEU A 19 10.92 18.13 -10.88
N LYS A 20 11.24 16.88 -11.23
CA LYS A 20 12.63 16.39 -11.21
C LYS A 20 13.51 17.07 -12.26
N GLU A 21 12.99 17.30 -13.46
CA GLU A 21 13.72 18.04 -14.51
C GLU A 21 13.99 19.49 -14.07
N LYS A 22 12.99 20.17 -13.51
CA LYS A 22 13.17 21.50 -12.91
C LYS A 22 14.18 21.51 -11.77
N LEU A 23 14.19 20.48 -10.92
CA LEU A 23 15.18 20.33 -9.84
C LEU A 23 16.60 20.24 -10.41
N ASN A 24 16.80 19.39 -11.43
CA ASN A 24 18.10 19.23 -12.09
C ASN A 24 18.58 20.52 -12.76
N ASN A 25 17.65 21.25 -13.37
CA ASN A 25 17.91 22.53 -14.03
C ASN A 25 17.97 23.72 -13.05
N LYS A 26 17.77 23.49 -11.74
CA LYS A 26 17.73 24.52 -10.69
C LYS A 26 16.68 25.62 -10.94
N THR A 27 15.58 25.28 -11.61
CA THR A 27 14.45 26.17 -11.90
C THR A 27 13.21 25.89 -11.05
N LEU A 28 13.31 24.94 -10.11
CA LEU A 28 12.23 24.53 -9.23
C LEU A 28 11.92 25.62 -8.19
N THR A 29 10.64 25.96 -8.02
CA THR A 29 10.25 26.89 -6.94
C THR A 29 10.29 26.22 -5.57
N LYS A 30 10.28 27.01 -4.49
CA LYS A 30 10.21 26.51 -3.11
C LYS A 30 8.97 25.64 -2.87
N GLU A 31 7.81 26.06 -3.38
CA GLU A 31 6.55 25.33 -3.24
C GLU A 31 6.58 24.01 -4.02
N GLU A 32 7.10 24.03 -5.25
CA GLU A 32 7.28 22.81 -6.05
C GLU A 32 8.24 21.81 -5.38
N TRP A 33 9.30 22.32 -4.74
CA TRP A 33 10.21 21.51 -3.94
C TRP A 33 9.50 20.89 -2.73
N GLN A 34 8.70 21.66 -1.99
CA GLN A 34 7.94 21.17 -0.85
C GLN A 34 6.96 20.07 -1.25
N HIS A 35 6.25 20.22 -2.37
CA HIS A 35 5.35 19.19 -2.89
C HIS A 35 6.11 17.93 -3.31
N LEU A 36 7.22 18.07 -4.05
CA LEU A 36 8.05 16.93 -4.47
C LEU A 36 8.62 16.16 -3.27
N GLU A 37 9.10 16.87 -2.26
CA GLU A 37 9.66 16.27 -1.05
C GLU A 37 8.57 15.62 -0.18
N TRP A 38 7.39 16.25 -0.08
CA TRP A 38 6.24 15.65 0.58
C TRP A 38 5.82 14.34 -0.11
N ASP A 39 5.70 14.31 -1.44
CA ASP A 39 5.32 13.11 -2.20
C ASP A 39 6.35 11.98 -2.01
N ARG A 40 7.64 12.33 -1.99
CA ARG A 40 8.73 11.37 -1.71
C ARG A 40 8.59 10.78 -0.30
N ARG A 41 8.39 11.62 0.72
CA ARG A 41 8.23 11.17 2.12
C ARG A 41 6.99 10.31 2.29
N PHE A 42 5.87 10.72 1.71
CA PHE A 42 4.60 10.00 1.77
C PHE A 42 4.70 8.64 1.07
N SER A 43 5.27 8.59 -0.15
CA SER A 43 5.50 7.34 -0.88
C SER A 43 6.36 6.37 -0.08
N ASN A 44 7.45 6.87 0.53
CA ASN A 44 8.31 6.06 1.39
C ASN A 44 7.57 5.55 2.62
N ARG A 45 6.72 6.38 3.24
CA ARG A 45 5.91 5.99 4.40
C ARG A 45 4.95 4.85 4.05
N ARG A 46 4.19 4.97 2.96
CA ARG A 46 3.29 3.91 2.46
C ARG A 46 4.03 2.61 2.20
N LYS A 47 5.15 2.69 1.47
CA LYS A 47 5.97 1.51 1.16
C LYS A 47 6.49 0.84 2.43
N ARG A 48 6.95 1.60 3.43
CA ARG A 48 7.39 1.04 4.71
C ARG A 48 6.28 0.26 5.43
N GLY A 49 5.02 0.68 5.34
CA GLY A 49 3.90 -0.07 5.91
C GLY A 49 3.80 -1.47 5.31
N VAL A 50 3.83 -1.56 3.98
CA VAL A 50 3.81 -2.84 3.24
C VAL A 50 5.04 -3.69 3.55
N ASP A 51 6.24 -3.09 3.56
CA ASP A 51 7.48 -3.81 3.87
C ASP A 51 7.47 -4.36 5.32
N ARG A 52 6.96 -3.58 6.28
CA ARG A 52 6.80 -4.01 7.68
C ARG A 52 5.76 -5.12 7.84
N PHE A 53 4.68 -5.06 7.06
CA PHE A 53 3.69 -6.12 7.03
C PHE A 53 4.33 -7.45 6.60
N TRP A 54 5.03 -7.48 5.46
CA TRP A 54 5.68 -8.71 5.00
C TRP A 54 6.77 -9.23 5.95
N ALA A 55 7.49 -8.33 6.63
CA ALA A 55 8.42 -8.71 7.69
C ALA A 55 7.70 -9.35 8.89
N SER A 56 6.57 -8.78 9.30
CA SER A 56 5.74 -9.30 10.40
C SER A 56 5.10 -10.64 10.04
N GLU A 57 4.60 -10.78 8.80
CA GLU A 57 4.02 -12.02 8.28
C GLU A 57 5.04 -13.16 8.29
N ARG A 58 6.30 -12.87 7.95
CA ARG A 58 7.39 -13.84 8.04
C ARG A 58 7.63 -14.33 9.47
N ILE A 59 7.55 -13.43 10.45
CA ILE A 59 7.69 -13.77 11.87
C ILE A 59 6.48 -14.60 12.32
N ALA A 60 5.28 -14.21 11.89
CA ALA A 60 4.02 -14.87 12.19
C ALA A 60 3.99 -16.31 11.67
N LEU A 61 4.45 -16.54 10.43
CA LEU A 61 4.62 -17.87 9.84
C LEU A 61 5.54 -18.77 10.66
N ARG A 62 6.69 -18.25 11.10
CA ARG A 62 7.63 -19.02 11.95
C ARG A 62 7.05 -19.38 13.32
N LYS A 63 6.09 -18.57 13.81
CA LYS A 63 5.39 -18.79 15.07
C LYS A 63 4.11 -19.63 14.92
N GLY A 64 3.74 -20.03 13.69
CA GLY A 64 2.51 -20.77 13.41
C GLY A 64 1.22 -19.94 13.53
N ALA A 65 1.31 -18.61 13.45
CA ALA A 65 0.18 -17.70 13.55
C ALA A 65 0.07 -16.72 12.36
N PRO A 66 0.08 -17.19 11.10
CA PRO A 66 -0.01 -16.32 9.92
C PRO A 66 -1.34 -15.58 9.81
N SER A 67 -1.38 -14.49 9.04
CA SER A 67 -2.60 -13.71 8.81
C SER A 67 -3.58 -14.35 7.81
N ARG A 68 -3.11 -15.29 6.97
CA ARG A 68 -3.91 -16.05 5.99
C ARG A 68 -3.50 -17.52 5.97
N ASN A 69 -4.34 -18.34 5.35
CA ASN A 69 -4.05 -19.75 5.08
C ASN A 69 -3.14 -19.90 3.85
N TRP A 70 -1.87 -19.52 4.00
CA TRP A 70 -0.90 -19.62 2.92
C TRP A 70 -0.66 -21.07 2.48
N THR A 71 -0.53 -21.30 1.17
CA THR A 71 -0.03 -22.58 0.63
C THR A 71 1.46 -22.76 0.96
N GLU A 72 1.98 -23.99 0.88
CA GLU A 72 3.41 -24.24 1.16
C GLU A 72 4.35 -23.45 0.23
N GLU A 73 3.95 -23.24 -1.03
CA GLU A 73 4.69 -22.40 -1.97
C GLU A 73 4.70 -20.93 -1.51
N GLN A 74 3.53 -20.38 -1.15
CA GLN A 74 3.43 -19.01 -0.66
C GLN A 74 4.20 -18.81 0.66
N LYS A 75 4.17 -19.79 1.56
CA LYS A 75 4.98 -19.78 2.79
C LYS A 75 6.47 -19.71 2.46
N SER A 76 6.94 -20.52 1.51
CA SER A 76 8.33 -20.52 1.05
C SER A 76 8.75 -19.16 0.47
N ASP A 77 7.89 -18.55 -0.34
CA ASP A 77 8.12 -17.21 -0.87
C ASP A 77 8.24 -16.16 0.25
N ILE A 78 7.28 -16.12 1.18
CA ILE A 78 7.31 -15.16 2.29
C ILE A 78 8.55 -15.35 3.18
N LEU A 79 8.91 -16.60 3.49
CA LEU A 79 10.08 -16.95 4.29
C LEU A 79 11.39 -16.53 3.62
N SER A 80 11.48 -16.71 2.29
CA SER A 80 12.63 -16.26 1.48
C SER A 80 12.62 -14.75 1.18
N GLY A 81 11.54 -14.05 1.53
CA GLY A 81 11.40 -12.60 1.33
C GLY A 81 10.96 -12.19 -0.06
N LYS A 82 10.38 -13.13 -0.82
CA LYS A 82 9.69 -12.87 -2.07
C LYS A 82 8.23 -12.52 -1.79
N THR A 83 7.60 -11.81 -2.73
CA THR A 83 6.15 -11.60 -2.71
C THR A 83 5.45 -12.90 -3.12
N PRO A 84 4.58 -13.47 -2.26
CA PRO A 84 3.82 -14.66 -2.61
C PRO A 84 2.86 -14.38 -3.76
N LYS A 85 2.43 -15.43 -4.45
CA LYS A 85 1.54 -15.34 -5.62
C LYS A 85 0.26 -16.17 -5.45
N HIS A 86 -0.80 -15.72 -6.10
CA HIS A 86 -2.04 -16.46 -6.32
C HIS A 86 -2.27 -16.50 -7.83
N GLU A 87 -2.43 -17.71 -8.41
CA GLU A 87 -2.59 -17.90 -9.87
C GLU A 87 -1.51 -17.18 -10.71
N GLY A 88 -0.27 -17.19 -10.24
CA GLY A 88 0.86 -16.54 -10.91
C GLY A 88 0.92 -15.01 -10.76
N LYS A 89 -0.09 -14.37 -10.17
CA LYS A 89 -0.12 -12.94 -9.88
C LYS A 89 0.36 -12.65 -8.45
N PRO A 90 1.11 -11.56 -8.21
CA PRO A 90 1.51 -11.16 -6.86
C PRO A 90 0.31 -10.89 -5.96
N ILE A 91 0.42 -11.29 -4.69
CA ILE A 91 -0.51 -10.90 -3.63
C ILE A 91 -0.01 -9.55 -3.07
N GLU A 92 -0.89 -8.57 -3.04
CA GLU A 92 -0.58 -7.18 -2.73
C GLU A 92 -0.77 -6.89 -1.23
N GLY A 93 -0.03 -5.91 -0.70
CA GLY A 93 -0.30 -5.35 0.63
C GLY A 93 -1.26 -4.16 0.51
N HIS A 94 -2.55 -4.41 0.74
CA HIS A 94 -3.61 -3.40 0.69
C HIS A 94 -3.68 -2.59 2.00
N HIS A 95 -3.76 -1.26 1.92
CA HIS A 95 -3.98 -0.39 3.07
C HIS A 95 -5.47 -0.39 3.48
N ARG A 96 -5.80 -0.99 4.64
CA ARG A 96 -7.19 -1.11 5.14
C ARG A 96 -7.84 0.25 5.41
N TYR A 97 -7.10 1.17 6.02
CA TYR A 97 -7.41 2.59 6.03
C TYR A 97 -6.62 3.27 4.93
N ASN A 98 -7.31 3.97 4.02
CA ASN A 98 -6.68 4.67 2.90
C ASN A 98 -5.51 5.52 3.42
N ALA A 99 -4.32 5.27 2.85
CA ALA A 99 -3.10 5.90 3.28
C ALA A 99 -3.07 7.42 3.10
N ILE A 100 -3.76 7.98 2.08
CA ILE A 100 -3.77 9.44 1.88
C ILE A 100 -4.65 10.13 2.91
N ASP A 101 -5.80 9.55 3.24
CA ASP A 101 -6.70 10.07 4.26
C ASP A 101 -6.16 9.81 5.67
N HIS A 102 -5.38 8.75 5.87
CA HIS A 102 -4.83 8.33 7.17
C HIS A 102 -3.29 8.26 7.14
N PRO A 103 -2.60 9.36 6.81
CA PRO A 103 -1.15 9.35 6.62
C PRO A 103 -0.42 8.99 7.92
N HIS A 104 -1.00 9.29 9.09
CA HIS A 104 -0.42 8.99 10.41
C HIS A 104 -0.27 7.47 10.67
N ILE A 105 -1.07 6.60 10.07
CA ILE A 105 -0.95 5.13 10.17
C ILE A 105 -0.51 4.45 8.87
N ALA A 106 -0.09 5.21 7.85
CA ALA A 106 0.30 4.65 6.55
C ALA A 106 1.53 3.72 6.59
N ASP A 107 2.34 3.77 7.66
CA ASP A 107 3.49 2.88 7.88
C ASP A 107 3.29 1.85 9.01
N VAL A 108 2.06 1.67 9.48
CA VAL A 108 1.69 0.66 10.48
C VAL A 108 1.37 -0.65 9.75
N SER A 109 2.07 -1.73 10.09
CA SER A 109 1.90 -3.05 9.46
C SER A 109 0.50 -3.61 9.62
N GLU A 110 -0.12 -3.34 10.75
CA GLU A 110 -1.47 -3.73 11.10
C GLU A 110 -2.50 -2.98 10.24
N ASN A 111 -2.14 -1.87 9.59
CA ASN A 111 -3.01 -1.25 8.60
C ASN A 111 -2.95 -1.96 7.23
N ILE A 112 -2.14 -3.00 7.07
CA ILE A 112 -2.00 -3.73 5.82
C ILE A 112 -2.77 -5.04 5.89
N HIS A 113 -3.44 -5.38 4.80
CA HIS A 113 -4.05 -6.67 4.56
C HIS A 113 -3.49 -7.28 3.26
N PRO A 114 -3.07 -8.55 3.26
CA PRO A 114 -2.69 -9.22 2.03
C PRO A 114 -3.94 -9.49 1.19
N ALA A 115 -3.96 -9.06 -0.07
CA ALA A 115 -5.08 -9.26 -0.97
C ALA A 115 -4.61 -9.68 -2.37
N THR A 116 -5.33 -10.57 -3.02
CA THR A 116 -5.18 -10.73 -4.49
C THR A 116 -5.63 -9.46 -5.20
N TRP A 117 -5.36 -9.37 -6.50
CA TRP A 117 -5.88 -8.26 -7.29
C TRP A 117 -7.42 -8.20 -7.26
N ASP A 118 -8.09 -9.34 -7.34
CA ASP A 118 -9.55 -9.43 -7.36
C ASP A 118 -10.16 -9.08 -6.00
N GLU A 119 -9.57 -9.53 -4.89
CA GLU A 119 -9.96 -9.07 -3.55
C GLU A 119 -9.71 -7.57 -3.38
N HIS A 120 -8.55 -7.07 -3.81
CA HIS A 120 -8.23 -5.65 -3.70
C HIS A 120 -9.26 -4.79 -4.44
N PHE A 121 -9.60 -5.14 -5.68
CA PHE A 121 -10.56 -4.40 -6.47
C PHE A 121 -12.01 -4.62 -6.04
N ASN A 122 -12.47 -5.87 -5.96
CA ASN A 122 -13.89 -6.20 -5.78
C ASN A 122 -14.31 -6.17 -4.30
N LYS A 123 -13.46 -6.65 -3.38
CA LYS A 123 -13.77 -6.72 -1.94
C LYS A 123 -13.45 -5.39 -1.25
N TRP A 124 -12.20 -4.94 -1.35
CA TRP A 124 -11.74 -3.76 -0.64
C TRP A 124 -12.27 -2.47 -1.27
N HIS A 125 -12.14 -2.33 -2.58
CA HIS A 125 -12.62 -1.15 -3.30
C HIS A 125 -14.07 -1.26 -3.83
N GLY A 126 -14.75 -2.41 -3.67
CA GLY A 126 -16.15 -2.54 -4.09
C GLY A 126 -16.35 -2.38 -5.60
N GLY A 127 -15.37 -2.74 -6.43
CA GLY A 127 -15.41 -2.61 -7.88
C GLY A 127 -15.06 -1.22 -8.41
N ASN A 128 -14.55 -0.31 -7.57
CA ASN A 128 -14.06 1.00 -8.01
C ASN A 128 -12.92 1.51 -7.11
N PHE A 129 -11.70 1.60 -7.67
CA PHE A 129 -10.51 2.11 -6.95
C PHE A 129 -10.64 3.54 -6.41
N GLN A 130 -11.64 4.30 -6.84
CA GLN A 130 -11.94 5.62 -6.28
C GLN A 130 -12.69 5.57 -4.95
N ASN A 131 -13.21 4.40 -4.57
CA ASN A 131 -13.83 4.21 -3.26
C ASN A 131 -12.74 4.11 -2.19
N ASP A 132 -12.82 4.97 -1.18
CA ASP A 132 -11.92 4.91 -0.03
C ASP A 132 -12.23 3.71 0.87
N THR A 133 -11.20 3.21 1.56
CA THR A 133 -11.32 2.15 2.57
C THR A 133 -11.11 2.73 3.98
N PHE A 134 -11.96 2.31 4.93
CA PHE A 134 -11.96 2.79 6.32
C PHE A 134 -11.87 1.61 7.30
N GLY A 135 -10.78 0.86 7.21
CA GLY A 135 -10.46 -0.26 8.11
C GLY A 135 -11.18 -1.57 7.77
N GLN A 136 -12.21 -1.52 6.94
CA GLN A 136 -13.03 -2.65 6.52
C GLN A 136 -13.23 -2.64 4.99
N PRO A 137 -13.51 -3.79 4.36
CA PRO A 137 -13.82 -3.85 2.94
C PRO A 137 -15.14 -3.15 2.60
N ASN A 138 -15.21 -2.51 1.42
CA ASN A 138 -16.45 -1.89 0.93
C ASN A 138 -17.49 -2.93 0.45
N ASN A 139 -17.06 -4.15 0.11
CA ASN A 139 -17.91 -5.27 -0.22
C ASN A 139 -17.52 -6.51 0.60
N PRO A 140 -17.93 -6.61 1.88
CA PRO A 140 -17.55 -7.70 2.76
C PRO A 140 -18.14 -9.06 2.35
N ALA A 141 -19.14 -9.09 1.46
CA ALA A 141 -19.73 -10.30 0.93
C ALA A 141 -18.91 -10.95 -0.20
N TYR A 142 -17.92 -10.25 -0.76
CA TYR A 142 -17.01 -10.83 -1.74
C TYR A 142 -16.13 -11.90 -1.05
N PRO A 143 -16.05 -13.13 -1.59
CA PRO A 143 -15.31 -14.22 -0.97
C PRO A 143 -13.81 -13.93 -0.92
N ASP A 144 -13.13 -14.56 0.02
CA ASP A 144 -11.66 -14.61 -0.01
C ASP A 144 -11.21 -15.66 -1.04
N ASP A 145 -10.15 -15.35 -1.78
CA ASP A 145 -9.62 -16.23 -2.83
C ASP A 145 -8.84 -17.44 -2.25
N PHE A 146 -8.40 -17.36 -0.99
CA PHE A 146 -7.64 -18.41 -0.29
C PHE A 146 -7.59 -18.25 1.24
#